data_AF-A0A6A4SPW1-F1
#
_entry.id   AF-A0A6A4SPW1-F1
#
_cell.length_a   1.000
_cell.length_b   1.000
_cell.length_c   1.000
_cell.angle_alpha   90.00
_cell.angle_beta   90.00
_cell.angle_gamma   90.00
#
_symmetry.space_group_name_H-M   'P 1'
#
loop_
_entity.id
_entity.type
_entity.pdbx_description
1 polymer ?
#
loop_
_entity_poly.entity_id
_entity_poly.type
_entity_poly.pdbx_seq_one_letter_code
_entity_poly.pdbx_strand_id
1 'polypeptide(L)'
;YIANQGSFSSINDKDLQNYKNLRNLTVTNSRLTYVSKLAFQNNIKIQYLNLKDNNLSSLSWRIFRHLNMSYLILSGNPLHCSCENMWIKLWLGEEADNQELHCIEDGGERKLLSTLTLPNCEVPMATLSPVKVKVMEGENVQLSCTTSGVPSAELIWNMTLVTNYVIETSGQISLLRLSNLSSMDHNSKISCIAENIVGEKESALLLDILFPPKITKLGDAIPDHHWCIPFSIA
;
A
#
# COMPACT_ATOMS: atom_id res chain seq x y z
N TYR A 1 4.02 11.58 -23.77
CA TYR A 1 3.19 12.80 -23.89
C TYR A 1 2.17 12.56 -24.98
N ILE A 2 0.88 12.65 -24.65
CA ILE A 2 -0.25 12.43 -25.56
C ILE A 2 -1.15 13.66 -25.40
N ALA A 3 -1.44 14.37 -26.49
CA ALA A 3 -2.29 15.55 -26.44
C ALA A 3 -3.10 15.72 -27.73
N ASN A 4 -4.27 16.34 -27.61
CA ASN A 4 -5.15 16.68 -28.75
C ASN A 4 -5.58 15.45 -29.57
N GLN A 5 -5.75 14.30 -28.92
CA GLN A 5 -6.15 13.05 -29.58
C GLN A 5 -7.64 12.78 -29.39
N GLY A 6 -8.45 13.12 -30.40
CA GLY A 6 -9.90 12.97 -30.35
C GLY A 6 -10.40 11.51 -30.29
N SER A 7 -9.59 10.54 -30.71
CA SER A 7 -9.92 9.11 -30.66
C SER A 7 -9.35 8.38 -29.44
N PHE A 8 -8.51 9.03 -28.62
CA PHE A 8 -7.88 8.40 -27.47
C PHE A 8 -8.84 8.40 -26.28
N SER A 9 -9.48 7.25 -26.04
CA SER A 9 -10.54 7.11 -25.04
C SER A 9 -10.18 6.24 -23.83
N SER A 10 -9.17 5.37 -23.92
CA SER A 10 -8.79 4.52 -22.80
C SER A 10 -7.28 4.27 -22.69
N ILE A 11 -6.81 4.00 -21.47
CA ILE A 11 -5.51 3.40 -21.18
C ILE A 11 -5.76 2.03 -20.56
N ASN A 12 -5.37 0.98 -21.27
CA ASN A 12 -5.56 -0.42 -20.90
C ASN A 12 -4.28 -1.01 -20.29
N ASP A 13 -4.38 -2.21 -19.70
CA ASP A 13 -3.30 -2.88 -18.96
C ASP A 13 -1.98 -3.01 -19.73
N LYS A 14 -2.06 -3.20 -21.05
CA LYS A 14 -0.90 -3.50 -21.91
C LYS A 14 -0.32 -2.27 -22.59
N ASP A 15 -1.04 -1.16 -22.61
CA ASP A 15 -0.68 0.02 -23.43
C ASP A 15 0.65 0.62 -22.98
N LEU A 16 0.93 0.56 -21.68
CA LEU A 16 2.13 1.15 -21.08
C LEU A 16 3.14 0.11 -20.54
N GLN A 17 2.87 -1.18 -20.70
CA GLN A 17 3.62 -2.28 -20.08
C GLN A 17 5.13 -2.23 -20.36
N ASN A 18 5.52 -1.80 -21.57
CA ASN A 18 6.92 -1.79 -22.01
C ASN A 18 7.70 -0.56 -21.51
N TYR A 19 7.04 0.50 -21.04
CA TYR A 19 7.68 1.75 -20.62
C TYR A 19 8.10 1.72 -19.14
N LYS A 20 8.93 0.75 -18.74
CA LYS A 20 9.31 0.52 -17.33
C LYS A 20 10.03 1.69 -16.64
N ASN A 21 10.61 2.60 -17.42
CA ASN A 21 11.31 3.79 -16.92
C ASN A 21 10.49 5.08 -16.99
N LEU A 22 9.21 4.99 -17.35
CA LEU A 22 8.32 6.14 -17.43
C LEU A 22 8.20 6.81 -16.05
N ARG A 23 8.50 8.11 -15.99
CA ARG A 23 8.38 8.94 -14.79
C ARG A 23 7.24 9.97 -14.88
N ASN A 24 7.09 10.53 -16.08
CA ASN A 24 6.14 11.60 -16.34
C ASN A 24 5.22 11.14 -17.47
N LEU A 25 3.92 11.09 -17.19
CA LEU A 25 2.91 10.82 -18.20
C LEU A 25 1.94 12.00 -18.26
N THR A 26 1.79 12.55 -19.46
CA THR A 26 0.82 13.59 -19.76
C THR A 26 -0.11 13.06 -20.84
N VAL A 27 -1.40 13.06 -20.55
CA VAL A 27 -2.50 12.80 -21.48
C VAL A 27 -3.49 13.95 -21.30
N THR A 28 -3.54 14.90 -22.23
CA THR A 28 -4.35 16.12 -22.04
C THR A 28 -5.12 16.54 -23.29
N ASN A 29 -6.21 17.29 -23.11
CA ASN A 29 -7.08 17.77 -24.18
C ASN A 29 -7.47 16.66 -25.17
N SER A 30 -7.86 15.51 -24.63
CA SER A 30 -8.22 14.30 -25.38
C SER A 30 -9.58 13.79 -24.89
N ARG A 31 -10.01 12.59 -25.32
CA ARG A 31 -11.31 12.02 -24.92
C ARG A 31 -11.19 10.86 -23.93
N LEU A 32 -10.14 10.87 -23.11
CA LEU A 32 -9.89 9.79 -22.16
C LEU A 32 -11.06 9.68 -21.17
N THR A 33 -11.73 8.53 -21.15
CA THR A 33 -12.85 8.23 -20.25
C THR A 33 -12.51 7.10 -19.28
N TYR A 34 -11.50 6.28 -19.58
CA TYR A 34 -11.20 5.09 -18.80
C TYR A 34 -9.69 4.84 -18.64
N VAL A 35 -9.28 4.54 -17.41
CA VAL A 35 -7.93 4.05 -17.10
C VAL A 35 -8.08 2.74 -16.34
N SER A 36 -7.52 1.67 -16.88
CA SER A 36 -7.61 0.35 -16.25
C SER A 36 -6.87 0.28 -14.92
N LYS A 37 -7.38 -0.56 -14.00
CA LYS A 37 -6.84 -0.79 -12.65
C LYS A 37 -5.37 -1.23 -12.66
N LEU A 38 -4.92 -1.91 -13.72
CA LEU A 38 -3.55 -2.42 -13.87
C LEU A 38 -2.72 -1.63 -14.90
N ALA A 39 -3.25 -0.51 -15.43
CA ALA A 39 -2.61 0.28 -16.49
C ALA A 39 -1.16 0.69 -16.18
N PHE A 40 -0.83 0.90 -14.90
CA PHE A 40 0.49 1.35 -14.45
C PHE A 40 1.26 0.31 -13.63
N GLN A 41 0.83 -0.95 -13.61
CA GLN A 41 1.44 -2.01 -12.78
C GLN A 41 2.95 -2.20 -13.05
N ASN A 42 3.38 -2.00 -14.29
CA ASN A 42 4.78 -2.13 -14.71
C ASN A 42 5.56 -0.80 -14.70
N ASN A 43 4.90 0.32 -14.40
CA ASN A 43 5.45 1.67 -14.47
C ASN A 43 5.67 2.26 -13.07
N ILE A 44 6.27 1.50 -12.16
CA ILE A 44 6.46 1.86 -10.73
C ILE A 44 7.26 3.15 -10.48
N LYS A 45 7.89 3.72 -11.52
CA LYS A 45 8.69 4.95 -11.44
C LYS A 45 7.90 6.22 -11.78
N ILE A 46 6.61 6.12 -12.13
CA ILE A 46 5.79 7.31 -12.39
C ILE A 46 5.69 8.14 -11.11
N GLN A 47 5.96 9.43 -11.25
CA GLN A 47 5.89 10.44 -10.19
C GLN A 47 4.94 11.58 -10.56
N TYR A 48 4.79 11.86 -11.86
CA TYR A 48 3.96 12.93 -12.38
C TYR A 48 2.95 12.38 -13.38
N LEU A 49 1.67 12.59 -13.11
CA LEU A 49 0.58 12.22 -13.99
C LEU A 49 -0.31 13.43 -14.23
N ASN A 50 -0.45 13.81 -15.49
CA ASN A 50 -1.34 14.88 -15.91
C ASN A 50 -2.40 14.29 -16.84
N LEU A 51 -3.66 14.29 -16.37
CA LEU A 51 -4.85 13.84 -17.09
C LEU A 51 -5.82 15.01 -17.31
N LYS A 52 -5.32 16.25 -17.32
CA LYS A 52 -6.11 17.48 -17.46
C LYS A 52 -6.91 17.52 -18.77
N ASP A 53 -8.09 18.13 -18.75
CA ASP A 53 -8.93 18.39 -19.92
C ASP A 53 -9.24 17.09 -20.69
N ASN A 54 -9.75 16.09 -19.99
CA ASN A 54 -10.26 14.86 -20.58
C ASN A 54 -11.74 14.66 -20.19
N ASN A 55 -12.28 13.46 -20.38
CA ASN A 55 -13.67 13.12 -20.12
C ASN A 55 -13.81 12.06 -19.02
N LEU A 56 -12.95 12.12 -17.99
CA LEU A 56 -12.99 11.20 -16.86
C LEU A 56 -14.15 11.57 -15.92
N SER A 57 -15.10 10.65 -15.76
CA SER A 57 -16.18 10.77 -14.75
C SER A 57 -15.76 10.19 -13.40
N SER A 58 -14.92 9.15 -13.40
CA SER A 58 -14.33 8.62 -12.19
C SER A 58 -12.93 8.08 -12.47
N LEU A 59 -12.14 7.96 -11.39
CA LEU A 59 -10.81 7.40 -11.43
C LEU A 59 -10.60 6.61 -10.15
N SER A 60 -10.13 5.36 -10.23
CA SER A 60 -9.92 4.55 -9.03
C SER A 60 -8.52 4.74 -8.46
N TRP A 61 -8.39 4.93 -7.14
CA TRP A 61 -7.08 5.04 -6.48
C TRP A 61 -6.17 3.81 -6.70
N ARG A 62 -6.76 2.65 -7.00
CA ARG A 62 -6.05 1.37 -7.19
C ARG A 62 -5.00 1.43 -8.29
N ILE A 63 -5.18 2.28 -9.31
CA ILE A 63 -4.20 2.47 -10.38
C ILE A 63 -2.87 3.04 -9.85
N PHE A 64 -2.89 3.67 -8.67
CA PHE A 64 -1.75 4.31 -8.03
C PHE A 64 -1.15 3.49 -6.89
N ARG A 65 -1.73 2.33 -6.53
CA ARG A 65 -1.32 1.55 -5.33
C ARG A 65 0.18 1.25 -5.28
N HIS A 66 0.78 0.96 -6.42
CA HIS A 66 2.20 0.62 -6.54
C HIS A 66 3.08 1.79 -6.97
N LEU A 67 2.52 3.01 -7.03
CA LEU A 67 3.19 4.21 -7.47
C LEU A 67 3.49 5.10 -6.27
N ASN A 68 4.70 5.66 -6.22
CA ASN A 68 5.05 6.72 -5.29
C ASN A 68 4.85 8.07 -5.98
N MET A 69 3.59 8.40 -6.25
CA MET A 69 3.18 9.61 -6.98
C MET A 69 3.46 10.88 -6.19
N SER A 70 3.95 11.92 -6.88
CA SER A 70 4.15 13.25 -6.30
C SER A 70 3.12 14.26 -6.79
N TYR A 71 2.66 14.13 -8.05
CA TYR A 71 1.73 15.08 -8.66
C TYR A 71 0.67 14.37 -9.52
N LEU A 72 -0.58 14.77 -9.34
CA LEU A 72 -1.72 14.36 -10.15
C LEU A 72 -2.52 15.59 -10.57
N ILE A 73 -2.66 15.81 -11.87
CA ILE A 73 -3.48 16.91 -12.42
C ILE A 73 -4.74 16.35 -13.06
N LEU A 74 -5.90 16.82 -12.60
CA LEU A 74 -7.22 16.34 -13.02
C LEU A 74 -8.19 17.46 -13.45
N SER A 75 -7.76 18.73 -13.43
CA SER A 75 -8.62 19.85 -13.81
C SER A 75 -9.22 19.69 -15.21
N GLY A 76 -10.42 20.23 -15.42
CA GLY A 76 -11.13 20.12 -16.71
C GLY A 76 -11.77 18.75 -16.99
N ASN A 77 -11.83 17.83 -16.02
CA ASN A 77 -12.58 16.57 -16.16
C ASN A 77 -13.97 16.64 -15.51
N PRO A 78 -15.00 16.01 -16.10
CA PRO A 78 -16.36 15.98 -15.56
C PRO A 78 -16.51 14.92 -14.46
N LEU A 79 -15.74 15.04 -13.38
CA LEU A 79 -15.76 14.09 -12.26
C LEU A 79 -17.16 14.03 -11.63
N HIS A 80 -17.65 12.83 -11.31
CA HIS A 80 -18.93 12.66 -10.63
C HIS A 80 -18.78 12.84 -9.11
N CYS A 81 -19.75 13.49 -8.46
CA CYS A 81 -19.77 13.65 -7.00
C CYS A 81 -20.21 12.34 -6.32
N SER A 82 -19.32 11.33 -6.34
CA SER A 82 -19.55 10.02 -5.73
C SER A 82 -18.41 9.57 -4.84
N CYS A 83 -18.69 8.55 -4.04
CA CYS A 83 -17.71 7.96 -3.13
C CYS A 83 -16.49 7.36 -3.88
N GLU A 84 -16.66 6.96 -5.14
CA GLU A 84 -15.55 6.47 -5.98
C GLU A 84 -14.47 7.52 -6.21
N ASN A 85 -14.82 8.81 -6.22
CA ASN A 85 -13.90 9.92 -6.41
C ASN A 85 -13.45 10.56 -5.09
N MET A 86 -13.95 10.09 -3.94
CA MET A 86 -13.65 10.70 -2.63
C MET A 86 -12.16 10.60 -2.27
N TRP A 87 -11.46 9.56 -2.73
CA TRP A 87 -10.03 9.45 -2.51
C TRP A 87 -9.24 10.60 -3.16
N ILE A 88 -9.75 11.21 -4.25
CA ILE A 88 -9.08 12.32 -4.95
C ILE A 88 -8.99 13.51 -4.00
N LYS A 89 -10.11 13.84 -3.34
CA LYS A 89 -10.16 14.85 -2.27
C LYS A 89 -9.15 14.54 -1.17
N LEU A 90 -9.15 13.30 -0.67
CA LEU A 90 -8.32 12.89 0.46
C LEU A 90 -6.81 12.88 0.12
N TRP A 91 -6.46 12.53 -1.12
CA TRP A 91 -5.07 12.44 -1.57
C TRP A 91 -4.50 13.80 -1.96
N LEU A 92 -5.25 14.61 -2.72
CA LEU A 92 -4.79 15.94 -3.14
C LEU A 92 -4.81 16.95 -1.99
N GLY A 93 -5.74 16.83 -1.04
CA GLY A 93 -5.89 17.81 0.04
C GLY A 93 -6.07 19.22 -0.51
N GLU A 94 -5.25 20.17 -0.06
CA GLU A 94 -5.25 21.57 -0.51
C GLU A 94 -4.94 21.72 -2.02
N GLU A 95 -4.23 20.77 -2.64
CA GLU A 95 -3.93 20.82 -4.07
C GLU A 95 -5.19 20.65 -4.94
N ALA A 96 -6.27 20.08 -4.38
CA ALA A 96 -7.56 20.02 -5.07
C ALA A 96 -8.16 21.42 -5.25
N ASP A 97 -7.92 22.33 -4.29
CA ASP A 97 -8.36 23.73 -4.35
C ASP A 97 -7.51 24.53 -5.33
N ASN A 98 -6.17 24.34 -5.31
CA ASN A 98 -5.26 24.97 -6.27
C ASN A 98 -5.59 24.61 -7.72
N GLN A 99 -6.13 23.42 -7.95
CA GLN A 99 -6.59 22.94 -9.26
C GLN A 99 -8.05 23.31 -9.59
N GLU A 100 -8.77 23.95 -8.66
CA GLU A 100 -10.19 24.27 -8.76
C GLU A 100 -11.04 23.04 -9.19
N LEU A 101 -10.79 21.89 -8.55
CA LEU A 101 -11.48 20.65 -8.93
C LEU A 101 -12.96 20.70 -8.55
N HIS A 102 -13.82 20.52 -9.55
CA HIS A 102 -15.25 20.38 -9.37
C HIS A 102 -15.72 18.95 -9.67
N CYS A 103 -16.76 18.53 -8.96
CA CYS A 103 -17.53 17.35 -9.32
C CYS A 103 -18.95 17.74 -9.74
N ILE A 104 -19.63 16.85 -10.46
CA ILE A 104 -20.97 17.01 -11.01
C ILE A 104 -21.89 16.00 -10.33
N GLU A 105 -22.97 16.47 -9.71
CA GLU A 105 -24.04 15.63 -9.17
C GLU A 105 -25.01 15.18 -10.27
N ASP A 106 -25.88 14.20 -9.99
CA ASP A 106 -26.85 13.68 -10.97
C ASP A 106 -27.80 14.76 -11.52
N GLY A 107 -28.02 15.84 -10.76
CA GLY A 107 -28.78 17.02 -11.19
C GLY A 107 -28.00 18.02 -12.07
N GLY A 108 -26.72 17.76 -12.36
CA GLY A 108 -25.85 18.65 -13.13
C GLY A 108 -25.22 19.79 -12.32
N GLU A 109 -25.53 19.89 -11.02
CA GLU A 109 -24.91 20.88 -10.13
C GLU A 109 -23.41 20.60 -9.97
N ARG A 110 -22.62 21.67 -10.02
CA ARG A 110 -21.17 21.61 -9.82
C ARG A 110 -20.83 21.97 -8.38
N LYS A 111 -20.14 21.07 -7.68
CA LYS A 111 -19.64 21.29 -6.32
C LYS A 111 -18.13 21.23 -6.29
N LEU A 112 -17.53 22.03 -5.41
CA LEU A 112 -16.09 21.99 -5.20
C LEU A 112 -15.72 20.66 -4.51
N LEU A 113 -14.73 19.96 -5.04
CA LEU A 113 -14.36 18.64 -4.56
C LEU A 113 -13.77 18.69 -3.14
N SER A 114 -13.04 19.76 -2.80
CA SER A 114 -12.45 19.95 -1.47
C SER A 114 -13.48 20.06 -0.35
N THR A 115 -14.63 20.69 -0.61
CA THR A 115 -15.71 20.88 0.38
C THR A 115 -16.76 19.77 0.34
N LEU A 116 -16.66 18.85 -0.62
CA LEU A 116 -17.61 17.74 -0.79
C LEU A 116 -17.69 16.85 0.46
N THR A 117 -18.90 16.62 0.95
CA THR A 117 -19.20 15.64 2.00
C THR A 117 -20.27 14.69 1.48
N LEU A 118 -20.00 13.39 1.59
CA LEU A 118 -20.92 12.34 1.13
C LEU A 118 -21.28 11.41 2.30
N PRO A 119 -22.56 11.04 2.46
CA PRO A 119 -22.95 10.04 3.44
C PRO A 119 -22.42 8.66 3.04
N ASN A 120 -22.18 7.79 4.02
CA ASN A 120 -21.73 6.41 3.80
C ASN A 120 -20.43 6.29 2.96
N CYS A 121 -19.51 7.24 3.16
CA CYS A 121 -18.25 7.29 2.44
C CYS A 121 -17.09 7.65 3.38
N GLU A 122 -16.50 6.62 3.97
CA GLU A 122 -15.49 6.67 5.01
C GLU A 122 -14.30 5.80 4.63
N VAL A 123 -13.11 6.28 4.98
CA VAL A 123 -11.88 5.48 4.85
C VAL A 123 -11.94 4.25 5.74
N PRO A 124 -11.38 3.12 5.30
CA PRO A 124 -11.44 1.90 6.09
C PRO A 124 -10.49 2.00 7.29
N MET A 125 -10.74 1.19 8.31
CA MET A 125 -9.84 1.01 9.45
C MET A 125 -9.43 -0.45 9.56
N ALA A 126 -8.18 -0.70 9.93
CA ALA A 126 -7.66 -2.02 10.27
C ALA A 126 -7.10 -1.98 11.69
N THR A 127 -7.44 -2.96 12.51
CA THR A 127 -6.94 -3.09 13.88
C THR A 127 -6.39 -4.49 14.09
N LEU A 128 -5.09 -4.59 14.37
CA LEU A 128 -4.41 -5.84 14.67
C LEU A 128 -4.22 -6.01 16.19
N SER A 129 -4.58 -7.17 16.72
CA SER A 129 -4.46 -7.52 18.14
C SER A 129 -3.82 -8.91 18.32
N PRO A 130 -2.83 -9.05 19.23
CA PRO A 130 -2.14 -7.99 19.97
C PRO A 130 -1.29 -7.11 19.05
N VAL A 131 -0.96 -5.89 19.51
CA VAL A 131 -0.15 -4.92 18.73
C VAL A 131 1.34 -5.28 18.70
N LYS A 132 1.80 -6.09 19.65
CA LYS A 132 3.18 -6.59 19.76
C LYS A 132 3.15 -8.05 20.16
N VAL A 133 4.06 -8.83 19.59
CA VAL A 133 4.22 -10.26 19.88
C VAL A 133 5.67 -10.52 20.20
N LYS A 134 5.93 -11.00 21.42
CA LYS A 134 7.26 -11.44 21.88
C LYS A 134 7.15 -12.84 22.46
N VAL A 135 7.72 -13.82 21.78
CA VAL A 135 7.38 -15.25 21.96
C VAL A 135 8.61 -16.12 21.67
N MET A 136 8.74 -17.29 22.30
CA MET A 136 9.88 -18.19 22.07
C MET A 136 9.73 -19.00 20.76
N GLU A 137 10.84 -19.41 20.16
CA GLU A 137 10.85 -20.37 19.04
C GLU A 137 10.10 -21.66 19.42
N GLY A 138 9.28 -22.17 18.49
CA GLY A 138 8.46 -23.38 18.66
C GLY A 138 7.09 -23.15 19.30
N GLU A 139 6.81 -21.96 19.83
CA GLU A 139 5.48 -21.64 20.38
C GLU A 139 4.45 -21.29 19.29
N ASN A 140 3.19 -21.16 19.70
CA ASN A 140 2.07 -20.82 18.84
C ASN A 140 1.57 -19.41 19.14
N VAL A 141 1.14 -18.69 18.10
CA VAL A 141 0.61 -17.32 18.22
C VAL A 141 -0.72 -17.22 17.50
N GLN A 142 -1.63 -16.46 18.10
CA GLN A 142 -2.90 -16.13 17.48
C GLN A 142 -3.01 -14.60 17.37
N LEU A 143 -3.25 -14.12 16.16
CA LEU A 143 -3.51 -12.73 15.85
C LEU A 143 -4.97 -12.59 15.41
N SER A 144 -5.63 -11.53 15.86
CA SER A 144 -6.95 -11.14 15.40
C SER A 144 -6.84 -9.80 14.70
N CYS A 145 -7.34 -9.74 13.47
CA CYS A 145 -7.53 -8.48 12.77
C CYS A 145 -9.02 -8.18 12.61
N THR A 146 -9.41 -6.95 12.96
CA THR A 146 -10.75 -6.42 12.74
C THR A 146 -10.67 -5.24 11.80
N THR A 147 -11.49 -5.25 10.76
CA THR A 147 -11.57 -4.19 9.76
C THR A 147 -12.95 -3.54 9.75
N SER A 148 -13.02 -2.24 9.52
CA SER A 148 -14.28 -1.51 9.36
C SER A 148 -14.16 -0.48 8.24
N GLY A 149 -15.26 0.15 7.87
CA GLY A 149 -15.31 1.19 6.84
C GLY A 149 -16.64 1.18 6.11
N VAL A 150 -16.95 2.30 5.45
CA VAL A 150 -18.16 2.45 4.64
C VAL A 150 -17.78 3.01 3.27
N PRO A 151 -17.92 2.28 2.15
CA PRO A 151 -18.41 0.91 2.04
C PRO A 151 -17.55 -0.10 2.80
N SER A 152 -18.14 -1.27 3.11
CA SER A 152 -17.48 -2.33 3.86
C SER A 152 -16.11 -2.66 3.27
N ALA A 153 -15.10 -2.64 4.13
CA ALA A 153 -13.73 -2.92 3.73
C ALA A 153 -13.50 -4.41 3.49
N GLU A 154 -12.67 -4.72 2.51
CA GLU A 154 -12.08 -6.03 2.28
C GLU A 154 -10.85 -6.21 3.19
N LEU A 155 -10.76 -7.36 3.83
CA LEU A 155 -9.68 -7.71 4.76
C LEU A 155 -8.62 -8.54 4.03
N ILE A 156 -7.38 -8.04 4.03
CA ILE A 156 -6.25 -8.65 3.31
C ILE A 156 -5.07 -8.82 4.28
N TRP A 157 -4.56 -10.04 4.39
CA TRP A 157 -3.28 -10.29 5.08
C TRP A 157 -2.12 -10.19 4.10
N ASN A 158 -1.09 -9.43 4.47
CA ASN A 158 0.16 -9.33 3.73
C ASN A 158 1.34 -9.69 4.64
N MET A 159 1.91 -10.86 4.39
CA MET A 159 3.01 -11.43 5.17
C MET A 159 3.79 -12.45 4.34
N THR A 160 5.08 -12.60 4.65
CA THR A 160 5.98 -13.58 4.03
C THR A 160 6.68 -14.36 5.14
N LEU A 161 6.12 -15.51 5.51
CA LEU A 161 6.56 -16.32 6.64
C LEU A 161 6.91 -17.73 6.17
N VAL A 162 7.87 -18.37 6.83
CA VAL A 162 8.13 -19.80 6.69
C VAL A 162 7.28 -20.65 7.64
N THR A 163 6.82 -20.07 8.74
CA THR A 163 5.96 -20.74 9.73
C THR A 163 4.61 -21.10 9.12
N ASN A 164 4.12 -22.31 9.39
CA ASN A 164 2.79 -22.74 8.97
C ASN A 164 1.69 -21.93 9.66
N TYR A 165 0.66 -21.58 8.91
CA TYR A 165 -0.43 -20.77 9.43
C TYR A 165 -1.81 -21.18 8.89
N VAL A 166 -2.84 -20.84 9.66
CA VAL A 166 -4.24 -20.98 9.29
C VAL A 166 -4.93 -19.62 9.45
N ILE A 167 -5.75 -19.26 8.46
CA ILE A 167 -6.54 -18.01 8.47
C ILE A 167 -8.02 -18.39 8.48
N GLU A 168 -8.75 -17.88 9.46
CA GLU A 168 -10.20 -18.05 9.62
C GLU A 168 -10.85 -16.66 9.53
N THR A 169 -11.53 -16.37 8.42
CA THR A 169 -12.17 -15.07 8.19
C THR A 169 -13.69 -15.17 8.33
N SER A 170 -14.28 -14.29 9.12
CA SER A 170 -15.71 -14.15 9.34
C SER A 170 -16.11 -12.68 9.17
N GLY A 171 -16.50 -12.32 7.94
CA GLY A 171 -16.84 -10.94 7.59
C GLY A 171 -15.68 -9.99 7.84
N GLN A 172 -15.87 -9.05 8.77
CA GLN A 172 -14.94 -7.98 9.12
C GLN A 172 -13.90 -8.38 10.19
N ILE A 173 -13.88 -9.64 10.61
CA ILE A 173 -12.92 -10.16 11.59
C ILE A 173 -12.20 -11.36 10.98
N SER A 174 -10.87 -11.39 11.08
CA SER A 174 -10.04 -12.51 10.64
C SER A 174 -9.07 -12.93 11.74
N LEU A 175 -8.95 -14.24 11.92
CA LEU A 175 -8.08 -14.86 12.91
C LEU A 175 -6.94 -15.59 12.21
N LEU A 176 -5.70 -15.19 12.49
CA LEU A 176 -4.48 -15.80 11.99
C LEU A 176 -3.82 -16.60 13.10
N ARG A 177 -3.70 -17.91 12.90
CA ARG A 177 -3.07 -18.85 13.83
C ARG A 177 -1.74 -19.32 13.26
N LEU A 178 -0.65 -18.97 13.91
CA LEU A 178 0.72 -19.41 13.62
C LEU A 178 1.08 -20.54 14.57
N SER A 179 1.63 -21.64 14.05
CA SER A 179 1.98 -22.81 14.85
C SER A 179 3.44 -23.21 14.65
N ASN A 180 4.13 -23.57 15.74
CA ASN A 180 5.54 -23.96 15.74
C ASN A 180 6.42 -22.88 15.09
N LEU A 181 6.47 -21.70 15.72
CA LEU A 181 7.19 -20.54 15.20
C LEU A 181 8.67 -20.84 14.89
N SER A 182 9.12 -20.42 13.71
CA SER A 182 10.51 -20.52 13.28
C SER A 182 11.31 -19.27 13.64
N SER A 183 12.53 -19.42 14.15
CA SER A 183 13.47 -18.30 14.33
C SER A 183 13.79 -17.54 13.04
N MET A 184 13.58 -18.14 11.86
CA MET A 184 13.76 -17.47 10.56
C MET A 184 12.73 -16.36 10.31
N ASP A 185 11.59 -16.39 11.01
CA ASP A 185 10.55 -15.37 10.89
C ASP A 185 10.76 -14.19 11.86
N HIS A 186 11.85 -14.17 12.65
CA HIS A 186 12.16 -13.04 13.52
C HIS A 186 12.32 -11.74 12.71
N ASN A 187 11.72 -10.64 13.19
CA ASN A 187 11.57 -9.37 12.48
C ASN A 187 10.77 -9.42 11.17
N SER A 188 10.04 -10.51 10.89
CA SER A 188 9.09 -10.53 9.78
C SER A 188 7.88 -9.66 10.08
N LYS A 189 7.43 -8.89 9.08
CA LYS A 189 6.26 -8.02 9.17
C LYS A 189 4.99 -8.81 8.86
N ILE A 190 4.03 -8.78 9.79
CA ILE A 190 2.67 -9.23 9.56
C ILE A 190 1.80 -8.00 9.44
N SER A 191 1.11 -7.87 8.31
CA SER A 191 0.27 -6.72 8.02
C SER A 191 -1.16 -7.16 7.75
N CYS A 192 -2.11 -6.53 8.43
CA CYS A 192 -3.52 -6.60 8.09
C CYS A 192 -3.95 -5.30 7.43
N ILE A 193 -4.52 -5.42 6.24
CA ILE A 193 -4.89 -4.31 5.38
C ILE A 193 -6.41 -4.32 5.23
N ALA A 194 -7.03 -3.16 5.47
CA ALA A 194 -8.44 -2.91 5.20
C ALA A 194 -8.56 -2.03 3.95
N GLU A 195 -9.33 -2.48 2.97
CA GLU A 195 -9.42 -1.84 1.66
C GLU A 195 -10.87 -1.54 1.27
N ASN A 196 -11.18 -0.32 0.84
CA ASN A 196 -12.45 -0.02 0.17
C ASN A 196 -12.27 0.91 -1.03
N ILE A 197 -13.35 1.45 -1.59
CA ILE A 197 -13.28 2.37 -2.75
C ILE A 197 -12.71 3.75 -2.42
N VAL A 198 -12.72 4.12 -1.13
CA VAL A 198 -12.24 5.42 -0.62
C VAL A 198 -10.73 5.38 -0.32
N GLY A 199 -10.21 4.22 0.10
CA GLY A 199 -8.78 4.07 0.34
C GLY A 199 -8.39 2.74 0.98
N GLU A 200 -7.19 2.73 1.54
CA GLU A 200 -6.56 1.58 2.17
C GLU A 200 -5.90 2.01 3.49
N LYS A 201 -6.03 1.19 4.53
CA LYS A 201 -5.30 1.36 5.79
C LYS A 201 -4.68 0.04 6.24
N GLU A 202 -3.45 0.13 6.70
CA GLU A 202 -2.65 -1.00 7.18
C GLU A 202 -2.46 -0.90 8.70
N SER A 203 -2.63 -2.03 9.39
CA SER A 203 -2.18 -2.26 10.76
C SER A 203 -1.21 -3.41 10.75
N ALA A 204 0.01 -3.20 11.27
CA ALA A 204 1.07 -4.18 11.18
C ALA A 204 1.89 -4.28 12.47
N LEU A 205 2.49 -5.45 12.66
CA LEU A 205 3.45 -5.72 13.73
C LEU A 205 4.66 -6.48 13.19
N LEU A 206 5.77 -6.41 13.91
CA LEU A 206 6.95 -7.24 13.70
C LEU A 206 6.94 -8.39 14.71
N LEU A 207 7.25 -9.60 14.26
CA LEU A 207 7.40 -10.75 15.14
C LEU A 207 8.73 -10.68 15.92
N ASP A 208 8.67 -10.58 17.25
CA ASP A 208 9.84 -10.68 18.13
C ASP A 208 9.97 -12.14 18.64
N ILE A 209 10.60 -13.00 17.84
CA ILE A 209 10.82 -14.40 18.19
C ILE A 209 12.14 -14.54 18.95
N LEU A 210 12.10 -15.07 20.16
CA LEU A 210 13.25 -15.34 21.00
C LEU A 210 13.78 -16.75 20.78
N PHE A 211 15.08 -16.87 20.52
CA PHE A 211 15.75 -18.15 20.32
C PHE A 211 17.18 -18.08 20.87
N PRO A 212 17.73 -19.19 21.38
CA PRO A 212 19.11 -19.22 21.85
C PRO A 212 20.09 -19.01 20.68
N PRO A 213 21.24 -18.36 20.93
CA PRO A 213 22.26 -18.18 19.89
C PRO A 213 22.83 -19.54 19.45
N LYS A 214 22.84 -19.78 18.14
CA LYS A 214 23.50 -20.96 17.55
C LYS A 214 24.92 -20.56 17.15
N ILE A 215 25.93 -21.20 17.77
CA ILE A 215 27.33 -21.02 17.38
C ILE A 215 27.53 -21.73 16.03
N THR A 216 27.60 -20.97 14.95
CA THR A 216 27.78 -21.53 13.59
C THR A 216 29.24 -21.80 13.25
N LYS A 217 30.16 -21.10 13.91
CA LYS A 217 31.59 -21.30 13.77
C LYS A 217 32.26 -21.03 15.11
N LEU A 218 32.98 -22.04 15.61
CA LEU A 218 33.92 -21.87 16.70
C LEU A 218 35.32 -21.87 16.08
N GLY A 219 36.08 -20.80 16.29
CA GLY A 219 37.47 -20.73 15.84
C GLY A 219 38.36 -21.60 16.71
N ASP A 220 39.51 -22.01 16.19
CA ASP A 220 40.53 -22.68 16.98
C ASP A 220 41.04 -21.75 18.09
N ALA A 221 41.42 -22.34 19.23
CA ALA A 221 42.00 -21.58 20.34
C ALA A 221 43.30 -20.93 19.89
N ILE A 222 43.37 -19.60 19.96
CA ILE A 222 44.60 -18.84 19.76
C ILE A 222 45.36 -18.72 21.10
N PRO A 223 46.65 -19.07 21.15
CA PRO A 223 47.47 -18.86 22.34
C PRO A 223 47.70 -17.35 22.56
N ASP A 224 47.09 -16.77 23.58
CA ASP A 224 47.17 -15.32 23.87
C ASP A 224 48.19 -14.97 24.99
N HIS A 225 48.84 -15.97 25.59
CA HIS A 225 49.82 -15.75 26.66
C HIS A 225 51.20 -16.32 26.30
N HIS A 226 52.06 -15.46 25.75
CA HIS A 226 53.51 -15.67 25.76
C HIS A 226 54.07 -15.09 27.06
N TRP A 227 54.22 -15.91 28.10
CA TRP A 227 55.06 -15.55 29.25
C TRP A 227 56.42 -16.23 29.13
N CYS A 228 57.44 -15.47 28.72
CA CYS A 228 58.84 -15.87 28.89
C CYS A 228 59.29 -15.41 30.28
N ILE A 229 59.61 -16.35 31.17
CA ILE A 229 60.32 -16.04 32.42
C ILE A 229 61.81 -16.16 32.12
N PRO A 230 62.58 -15.06 32.03
CA PRO A 230 64.02 -15.16 31.86
C PRO A 230 64.64 -15.71 33.15
N PHE A 231 65.49 -16.72 33.03
CA PHE A 231 66.38 -17.16 34.10
C PHE A 231 67.81 -17.20 33.57
N SER A 232 68.76 -17.02 34.48
CA SER A 232 70.20 -17.17 34.22
C SER A 232 70.72 -18.26 35.15
N ILE A 233 71.56 -19.15 34.64
CA ILE A 233 72.22 -20.19 35.44
C ILE A 233 73.59 -19.64 35.88
N ALA A 234 73.90 -19.77 37.17
CA ALA A 234 75.22 -19.52 37.75
C ALA A 234 75.92 -20.84 38.05
#